data_AF-A0A2K2AIU6-F1
#
_entry.id   AF-A0A2K2AIU6-F1
#
_cell.length_a   1.000
_cell.length_b   1.000
_cell.length_c   1.000
_cell.angle_alpha   90.00
_cell.angle_beta   90.00
_cell.angle_gamma   90.00
#
_symmetry.space_group_name_H-M   'P 1'
#
loop_
_entity.id
_entity.type
_entity.pdbx_description
1 polymer ?
#
loop_
_entity_poly.entity_id
_entity_poly.type
_entity_poly.pdbx_seq_one_letter_code
_entity_poly.pdbx_strand_id
1 'polypeptide(L)'
;MTGEGVKDAPALKKADIGIAAAKGTDVARGASDIVLAEPGLSVIVSSVLTSRAIFQRMKNYTIYAVSITIRIVLGFLILALIWKFDFSPFMVLIIAILNDGTIMTISKDRVKPSPLPDSWKHKEIFATGVNLGTYLALMTVVFFWNVHSSDFFSNYNKPYN
;
A
#
# COMPACT_ATOMS: atom_id res chain seq x y z
N MET A 1 -4.45 10.49 25.13
CA MET A 1 -4.42 10.87 26.56
C MET A 1 -3.32 10.09 27.26
N THR A 2 -2.61 10.68 28.23
CA THR A 2 -1.62 9.97 29.05
C THR A 2 -2.13 9.80 30.48
N GLY A 3 -1.79 8.69 31.12
CA GLY A 3 -2.19 8.41 32.50
C GLY A 3 -1.27 7.42 33.20
N GLU A 4 -1.35 7.38 34.52
CA GLU A 4 -0.51 6.52 35.35
C GLU A 4 -1.28 5.87 36.51
N GLY A 5 -2.35 6.50 36.96
CA GLY A 5 -3.14 6.05 38.11
C GLY A 5 -4.40 5.26 37.74
N VAL A 6 -4.93 4.54 38.72
CA VAL A 6 -6.22 3.83 38.62
C VAL A 6 -7.37 4.77 38.23
N LYS A 7 -7.32 6.02 38.72
CA LYS A 7 -8.32 7.05 38.42
C LYS A 7 -8.30 7.49 36.95
N ASP A 8 -7.19 7.31 36.25
CA ASP A 8 -7.06 7.68 34.84
C ASP A 8 -7.62 6.61 33.91
N ALA A 9 -7.86 5.39 34.39
CA ALA A 9 -8.28 4.25 33.58
C ALA A 9 -9.57 4.50 32.76
N PRO A 10 -10.65 5.11 33.29
CA PRO A 10 -11.83 5.44 32.48
C PRO A 10 -11.53 6.43 31.35
N ALA A 11 -10.62 7.37 31.61
CA ALA A 11 -10.28 8.41 30.65
C ALA A 11 -9.30 7.91 29.58
N LEU A 12 -8.35 7.04 29.96
CA LEU A 12 -7.50 6.29 29.02
C LEU A 12 -8.34 5.44 28.07
N LYS A 13 -9.33 4.72 28.59
CA LYS A 13 -10.23 3.88 27.79
C LYS A 13 -11.17 4.67 26.88
N LYS A 14 -11.52 5.90 27.26
CA LYS A 14 -12.39 6.78 26.46
C LYS A 14 -11.63 7.54 25.37
N ALA A 15 -10.32 7.73 25.52
CA ALA A 15 -9.51 8.43 24.54
C ALA A 15 -9.37 7.62 23.25
N ASP A 16 -9.21 8.31 22.11
CA ASP A 16 -8.93 7.63 20.82
C ASP A 16 -7.62 6.83 20.88
N ILE A 17 -6.67 7.30 21.70
CA ILE A 17 -5.42 6.62 22.03
C ILE A 17 -5.10 6.88 23.51
N GLY A 18 -5.21 5.86 24.34
CA GLY A 18 -4.76 5.85 25.73
C GLY A 18 -3.29 5.41 25.85
N ILE A 19 -2.46 6.22 26.52
CA ILE A 19 -1.02 5.93 26.72
C ILE A 19 -0.74 5.82 28.22
N ALA A 20 -0.33 4.64 28.68
CA ALA A 20 0.13 4.45 30.06
C ALA A 20 1.63 4.76 30.19
N ALA A 21 1.99 5.47 31.25
CA ALA A 21 3.38 5.73 31.60
C ALA A 21 4.13 4.45 31.99
N ALA A 22 5.46 4.44 31.82
CA ALA A 22 6.29 3.27 32.10
C ALA A 22 6.21 2.77 33.55
N LYS A 23 5.97 3.66 34.52
CA LYS A 23 5.76 3.32 35.93
C LYS A 23 4.29 3.39 36.37
N GLY A 24 3.36 3.40 35.41
CA GLY A 24 1.93 3.42 35.68
C GLY A 24 1.44 2.14 36.38
N THR A 25 0.35 2.28 37.13
CA THR A 25 -0.34 1.17 37.78
C THR A 25 -0.81 0.12 36.77
N ASP A 26 -0.90 -1.15 37.17
CA ASP A 26 -1.34 -2.22 36.27
C ASP A 26 -2.76 -1.99 35.74
N VAL A 27 -3.61 -1.30 36.51
CA VAL A 27 -4.94 -0.89 36.06
C VAL A 27 -4.86 0.15 34.93
N ALA A 28 -3.97 1.14 35.04
CA ALA A 28 -3.75 2.13 33.97
C ALA A 28 -3.19 1.47 32.71
N ARG A 29 -2.23 0.56 32.85
CA ARG A 29 -1.64 -0.22 31.73
C ARG A 29 -2.68 -1.12 31.06
N GLY A 30 -3.54 -1.78 31.85
CA GLY A 30 -4.61 -2.62 31.32
C GLY A 30 -5.73 -1.84 30.63
N ALA A 31 -5.87 -0.55 30.93
CA ALA A 31 -6.86 0.33 30.32
C ALA A 31 -6.34 1.13 29.11
N SER A 32 -5.02 1.15 28.88
CA SER A 32 -4.38 1.88 27.78
C SER A 32 -4.16 1.04 26.53
N ASP A 33 -4.16 1.66 25.35
CA ASP A 33 -3.83 1.02 24.07
C ASP A 33 -2.33 0.85 23.87
N ILE A 34 -1.54 1.77 24.44
CA ILE A 34 -0.07 1.78 24.35
C ILE A 34 0.53 1.93 25.75
N VAL A 35 1.46 1.05 26.10
CA VAL A 35 2.25 1.15 27.33
C VAL A 35 3.68 1.55 26.98
N LEU A 36 4.16 2.64 27.55
CA LEU A 36 5.55 3.07 27.33
C LEU A 36 6.51 2.17 28.11
N ALA A 37 7.57 1.69 27.46
CA ALA A 37 8.63 0.94 28.15
C ALA A 37 9.57 1.87 28.93
N GLU A 38 9.75 3.10 28.46
CA GLU A 38 10.64 4.10 29.04
C GLU A 38 9.86 5.36 29.43
N PRO A 39 10.23 6.04 30.52
CA PRO A 39 9.61 7.29 30.91
C PRO A 39 10.06 8.44 29.99
N GLY A 40 9.17 9.41 29.76
CA GLY A 40 9.51 10.68 29.12
C GLY A 40 8.64 11.02 27.91
N LEU A 41 8.35 12.32 27.75
CA LEU A 41 7.54 12.83 26.65
C LEU A 41 8.21 12.59 25.28
N SER A 42 9.55 12.55 25.24
CA SER A 42 10.32 12.29 24.02
C SER A 42 9.98 10.94 23.39
N VAL A 43 9.64 9.92 24.19
CA VAL A 43 9.27 8.58 23.69
C VAL A 43 7.93 8.63 22.97
N ILE A 44 7.00 9.45 23.44
CA ILE A 44 5.71 9.66 22.78
C ILE A 44 5.92 10.33 21.42
N VAL A 45 6.76 11.38 21.37
CA VAL A 45 7.06 12.09 20.13
C VAL A 45 7.72 11.16 19.09
N SER A 46 8.73 10.38 19.49
CA SER A 46 9.39 9.43 18.58
C SER A 46 8.45 8.32 18.11
N SER A 47 7.57 7.84 18.99
CA SER A 47 6.54 6.84 18.68
C SER A 47 5.52 7.39 17.67
N VAL A 48 5.07 8.64 17.82
CA VAL A 48 4.18 9.31 16.85
C VAL A 48 4.86 9.49 15.50
N LEU A 49 6.13 9.91 15.46
CA LEU A 49 6.88 10.05 14.21
C LEU A 49 7.04 8.71 13.49
N THR A 50 7.34 7.64 14.23
CA THR A 50 7.47 6.29 13.68
C THR A 50 6.12 5.78 13.17
N SER A 51 5.03 6.01 13.91
CA SER A 51 3.67 5.67 13.48
C SER A 51 3.30 6.36 12.17
N ARG A 52 3.62 7.65 12.00
CA ARG A 52 3.41 8.37 10.74
C ARG A 52 4.19 7.78 9.57
N ALA A 53 5.42 7.29 9.80
CA ALA A 53 6.19 6.61 8.76
C ALA A 53 5.52 5.30 8.32
N ILE A 54 5.06 4.50 9.29
CA ILE A 54 4.33 3.25 9.02
C ILE A 54 3.03 3.53 8.27
N PHE A 55 2.28 4.55 8.70
CA PHE A 55 1.05 4.97 8.05
C PHE A 55 1.26 5.36 6.58
N GLN A 56 2.34 6.07 6.27
CA GLN A 56 2.70 6.41 4.89
C GLN A 56 3.02 5.17 4.04
N ARG A 57 3.73 4.17 4.61
CA ARG A 57 3.97 2.89 3.91
C ARG A 57 2.66 2.17 3.58
N MET A 58 1.73 2.12 4.54
CA MET A 58 0.42 1.51 4.33
C MET A 58 -0.37 2.22 3.23
N LYS A 59 -0.39 3.55 3.21
CA LYS A 59 -1.03 4.32 2.13
C LYS A 59 -0.43 4.00 0.76
N ASN A 60 0.89 4.03 0.64
CA ASN A 60 1.59 3.74 -0.61
C ASN A 60 1.31 2.31 -1.09
N TYR A 61 1.32 1.34 -0.18
CA TYR A 61 0.94 -0.04 -0.47
C TYR A 61 -0.49 -0.13 -1.00
N THR A 62 -1.46 0.55 -0.38
CA THR A 62 -2.85 0.53 -0.86
C THR A 62 -3.00 1.17 -2.24
N ILE A 63 -2.33 2.30 -2.51
CA ILE A 63 -2.32 2.92 -3.84
C ILE A 63 -1.79 1.94 -4.89
N TYR A 64 -0.69 1.27 -4.57
CA TYR A 64 -0.07 0.27 -5.44
C TYR A 64 -0.98 -0.93 -5.71
N ALA A 65 -1.55 -1.52 -4.65
CA ALA A 65 -2.44 -2.68 -4.76
C ALA A 65 -3.66 -2.36 -5.63
N VAL A 66 -4.30 -1.21 -5.40
CA VAL A 66 -5.43 -0.75 -6.23
C VAL A 66 -4.99 -0.54 -7.68
N SER A 67 -3.85 0.11 -7.91
CA SER A 67 -3.32 0.37 -9.25
C SER A 67 -3.07 -0.91 -10.06
N ILE A 68 -2.45 -1.93 -9.47
CA ILE A 68 -2.20 -3.20 -10.16
C ILE A 68 -3.50 -3.95 -10.47
N THR A 69 -4.45 -4.00 -9.54
CA THR A 69 -5.75 -4.62 -9.79
C THR A 69 -6.44 -3.96 -10.98
N ILE A 70 -6.49 -2.63 -11.01
CA ILE A 70 -7.08 -1.88 -12.12
C ILE A 70 -6.32 -2.14 -13.43
N ARG A 71 -4.99 -2.16 -13.40
CA ARG A 71 -4.15 -2.43 -14.57
C ARG A 71 -4.47 -3.79 -15.19
N ILE A 72 -4.49 -4.86 -14.38
CA ILE A 72 -4.72 -6.23 -14.85
C ILE A 72 -6.14 -6.37 -15.39
N VAL A 73 -7.14 -5.91 -14.63
CA VAL A 73 -8.55 -6.03 -15.01
C VAL A 73 -8.84 -5.24 -16.27
N LEU A 74 -8.51 -3.94 -16.32
CA LEU A 74 -8.78 -3.12 -17.51
C LEU A 74 -7.92 -3.51 -18.70
N GLY A 75 -6.64 -3.79 -18.47
CA GLY A 75 -5.70 -4.15 -19.54
C GLY A 75 -6.15 -5.40 -20.28
N PHE A 76 -6.39 -6.50 -19.57
CA PHE A 76 -6.83 -7.74 -20.22
C PHE A 76 -8.26 -7.67 -20.75
N LEU A 77 -9.16 -6.95 -20.08
CA LEU A 77 -10.51 -6.72 -20.61
C LEU A 77 -10.49 -6.01 -21.97
N ILE A 78 -9.70 -4.95 -22.12
CA ILE A 78 -9.61 -4.19 -23.37
C ILE A 78 -8.98 -5.05 -24.48
N LEU A 79 -7.92 -5.80 -24.18
CA LEU A 79 -7.28 -6.70 -25.15
C LEU A 79 -8.24 -7.79 -25.65
N ALA A 80 -9.02 -8.39 -24.74
CA ALA A 80 -10.02 -9.39 -25.08
C ALA A 80 -11.16 -8.79 -25.92
N LEU A 81 -11.62 -7.57 -25.61
CA LEU A 81 -12.72 -6.94 -26.35
C LEU A 81 -12.33 -6.49 -27.77
N ILE A 82 -11.15 -5.88 -27.93
CA ILE A 82 -10.75 -5.28 -29.22
C ILE A 82 -10.10 -6.32 -30.14
N TRP A 83 -9.18 -7.13 -29.61
CA TRP A 83 -8.39 -8.08 -30.41
C TRP A 83 -8.77 -9.55 -30.20
N LYS A 84 -9.74 -9.85 -29.31
CA LYS A 84 -10.09 -11.23 -28.94
C LYS A 84 -8.87 -12.06 -28.53
N PHE A 85 -7.91 -11.39 -27.89
CA PHE A 85 -6.67 -11.99 -27.47
C PHE A 85 -6.82 -12.57 -26.06
N ASP A 86 -6.69 -13.88 -25.95
CA ASP A 86 -6.72 -14.58 -24.67
C ASP A 86 -5.31 -14.69 -24.09
N PHE A 87 -5.06 -13.93 -23.01
CA PHE A 87 -3.78 -13.98 -22.30
C PHE A 87 -3.72 -15.24 -21.41
N SER A 88 -2.60 -15.96 -21.46
CA SER A 88 -2.44 -17.21 -20.71
C SER A 88 -2.55 -17.00 -19.20
N PRO A 89 -3.49 -17.67 -18.49
CA PRO A 89 -3.64 -17.58 -17.04
C PRO A 89 -2.38 -17.99 -16.28
N PHE A 90 -1.59 -18.92 -16.84
CA PHE A 90 -0.32 -19.35 -16.24
C PHE A 90 0.70 -18.22 -16.16
N MET A 91 0.76 -17.34 -17.18
CA MET A 91 1.64 -16.17 -17.16
C MET A 91 1.17 -15.15 -16.12
N VAL A 92 -0.14 -14.96 -15.95
CA VAL A 92 -0.70 -14.10 -14.90
C VAL A 92 -0.35 -14.63 -13.52
N LEU A 93 -0.41 -15.97 -13.33
CA LEU A 93 0.01 -16.61 -12.09
C LEU A 93 1.48 -16.35 -11.77
N ILE A 94 2.37 -16.45 -12.76
CA ILE A 94 3.79 -16.12 -12.57
C ILE A 94 3.96 -14.67 -12.13
N ILE A 95 3.24 -13.72 -12.75
CA ILE A 95 3.28 -12.31 -12.36
C ILE A 95 2.80 -12.12 -10.92
N ALA A 96 1.75 -12.83 -10.50
CA ALA A 96 1.22 -12.75 -9.15
C ALA A 96 2.22 -13.25 -8.10
N ILE A 97 2.84 -14.42 -8.32
CA ILE A 97 3.88 -14.96 -7.44
C ILE A 97 5.09 -14.00 -7.40
N LEU A 98 5.46 -13.49 -8.58
CA LEU A 98 6.35 -12.34 -8.83
C LEU A 98 6.15 -11.20 -7.82
N ASN A 99 4.95 -10.67 -7.90
CA ASN A 99 4.48 -9.51 -7.16
C ASN A 99 4.49 -9.78 -5.65
N ASP A 100 3.98 -10.92 -5.20
CA ASP A 100 3.84 -11.23 -3.77
C ASP A 100 5.20 -11.35 -3.07
N GLY A 101 6.20 -11.93 -3.73
CA GLY A 101 7.56 -11.98 -3.18
C GLY A 101 8.17 -10.59 -3.04
N THR A 102 7.98 -9.73 -4.05
CA THR A 102 8.56 -8.38 -4.06
C THR A 102 7.83 -7.39 -3.15
N ILE A 103 6.52 -7.55 -2.93
CA ILE A 103 5.71 -6.62 -2.13
C ILE A 103 6.12 -6.58 -0.65
N MET A 104 6.72 -7.67 -0.15
CA MET A 104 7.25 -7.74 1.22
C MET A 104 8.31 -6.66 1.49
N THR A 105 9.00 -6.17 0.45
CA THR A 105 10.01 -5.11 0.56
C THR A 105 9.40 -3.77 1.02
N ILE A 106 8.13 -3.50 0.70
CA ILE A 106 7.43 -2.25 1.06
C ILE A 106 7.33 -2.10 2.59
N SER A 107 7.22 -3.21 3.32
CA SER A 107 7.17 -3.20 4.79
C SER A 107 8.43 -2.58 5.42
N LYS A 108 9.58 -2.75 4.76
CA LYS A 108 10.91 -2.29 5.20
C LYS A 108 11.34 -0.97 4.54
N ASP A 109 10.47 -0.35 3.74
CA ASP A 109 10.81 0.83 2.95
C ASP A 109 11.14 2.07 3.81
N ARG A 110 12.07 2.91 3.38
CA ARG A 110 12.49 4.12 4.11
C ARG A 110 11.67 5.32 3.66
N VAL A 111 10.41 5.37 4.08
CA VAL A 111 9.50 6.50 3.80
C VAL A 111 9.67 7.64 4.81
N LYS A 112 9.64 8.88 4.31
CA LYS A 112 9.66 10.08 5.17
C LYS A 112 8.30 10.24 5.88
N PRO A 113 8.26 10.42 7.20
CA PRO A 113 7.01 10.69 7.92
C PRO A 113 6.34 11.97 7.43
N SER A 114 5.01 11.98 7.39
CA SER A 114 4.26 13.21 7.09
C SER A 114 4.49 14.28 8.18
N PRO A 115 4.76 15.55 7.80
CA PRO A 115 4.93 16.64 8.76
C PRO A 115 3.63 16.95 9.51
N LEU A 116 2.49 16.75 8.85
CA LEU A 116 1.15 16.97 9.42
C LEU A 116 0.48 15.63 9.76
N PRO A 117 -0.39 15.59 10.79
CA PRO A 117 -1.24 14.44 11.03
C PRO A 117 -2.11 14.19 9.79
N ASP A 118 -2.09 12.96 9.32
CA ASP A 118 -2.82 12.53 8.13
C ASP A 118 -3.90 11.53 8.56
N SER A 119 -5.04 11.57 7.89
CA SER A 119 -6.16 10.65 8.13
C SER A 119 -6.32 9.74 6.93
N TRP A 120 -6.95 8.58 7.15
CA TRP A 120 -7.12 7.60 6.07
C TRP A 120 -8.23 8.07 5.12
N LYS A 121 -7.85 8.90 4.14
CA LYS A 121 -8.74 9.41 3.09
C LYS A 121 -8.92 8.37 1.99
N HIS A 122 -9.78 7.38 2.25
CA HIS A 122 -10.07 6.29 1.32
C HIS A 122 -10.27 6.79 -0.12
N LYS A 123 -11.15 7.77 -0.34
CA LYS A 123 -11.46 8.30 -1.68
C LYS A 123 -10.23 8.80 -2.45
N GLU A 124 -9.30 9.47 -1.78
CA GLU A 124 -8.09 10.02 -2.40
C GLU A 124 -7.10 8.91 -2.77
N ILE A 125 -6.92 7.94 -1.87
CA ILE A 125 -6.05 6.77 -2.08
C ILE A 125 -6.57 5.94 -3.27
N PHE A 126 -7.87 5.66 -3.30
CA PHE A 126 -8.49 4.89 -4.39
C PHE A 126 -8.45 5.66 -5.71
N ALA A 127 -8.77 6.96 -5.73
CA ALA A 127 -8.71 7.76 -6.95
C ALA A 127 -7.29 7.81 -7.54
N THR A 128 -6.28 7.95 -6.69
CA THR A 128 -4.87 7.93 -7.11
C THR A 128 -4.49 6.57 -7.70
N GLY A 129 -4.87 5.48 -7.03
CA GLY A 129 -4.63 4.12 -7.50
C GLY A 129 -5.31 3.82 -8.84
N VAL A 130 -6.57 4.21 -9.00
CA VAL A 130 -7.32 4.04 -10.25
C VAL A 130 -6.68 4.82 -11.39
N ASN A 131 -6.32 6.09 -11.18
CA ASN A 131 -5.69 6.90 -12.23
C ASN A 131 -4.37 6.30 -12.72
N LEU A 132 -3.51 5.87 -11.79
CA LEU A 132 -2.25 5.20 -12.13
C LEU A 132 -2.50 3.86 -12.85
N GLY A 133 -3.44 3.07 -12.36
CA GLY A 133 -3.79 1.77 -12.94
C GLY A 133 -4.35 1.88 -14.35
N THR A 134 -5.26 2.83 -14.58
CA THR A 134 -5.84 3.12 -15.90
C THR A 134 -4.77 3.61 -16.87
N TYR A 135 -3.87 4.49 -16.44
CA TYR A 135 -2.74 4.92 -17.26
C TYR A 135 -1.86 3.75 -17.70
N LEU A 136 -1.49 2.87 -16.76
CA LEU A 136 -0.68 1.68 -17.06
C LEU A 136 -1.41 0.67 -17.95
N ALA A 137 -2.73 0.52 -17.79
CA ALA A 137 -3.56 -0.31 -18.66
C ALA A 137 -3.55 0.22 -20.10
N LEU A 138 -3.78 1.53 -20.28
CA LEU A 138 -3.73 2.17 -21.58
C LEU A 138 -2.36 2.01 -22.24
N MET A 139 -1.28 2.20 -21.50
CA MET A 139 0.07 1.99 -22.03
C MET A 139 0.32 0.53 -22.43
N THR A 140 -0.24 -0.44 -21.71
CA THR A 140 -0.16 -1.86 -22.07
C THR A 140 -0.91 -2.14 -23.38
N VAL A 141 -2.09 -1.53 -23.56
CA VAL A 141 -2.89 -1.66 -24.79
C VAL A 141 -2.20 -1.00 -25.98
N VAL A 142 -1.66 0.21 -25.80
CA VAL A 142 -0.89 0.91 -26.83
C VAL A 142 0.33 0.10 -27.23
N PHE A 143 1.07 -0.46 -26.26
CA PHE A 143 2.20 -1.33 -26.54
C PHE A 143 1.77 -2.55 -27.38
N PHE A 144 0.70 -3.24 -26.98
CA PHE A 144 0.19 -4.38 -27.72
C PHE A 144 -0.21 -3.99 -29.16
N TRP A 145 -0.89 -2.86 -29.33
CA TRP A 145 -1.28 -2.36 -30.65
C TRP A 145 -0.06 -2.06 -31.55
N ASN A 146 0.99 -1.45 -31.01
CA ASN A 146 2.23 -1.20 -31.75
C ASN A 146 2.90 -2.51 -32.18
N VAL A 147 2.99 -3.50 -31.29
CA VAL A 147 3.58 -4.80 -31.62
C VAL A 147 2.75 -5.55 -32.66
N HIS A 148 1.42 -5.44 -32.60
CA HIS A 148 0.53 -6.12 -33.55
C HIS A 148 0.49 -5.45 -34.93
N SER A 149 0.66 -4.12 -35.00
CA SER A 149 0.63 -3.35 -36.26
C SER A 149 1.99 -3.25 -36.95
N SER A 150 3.09 -3.46 -36.23
CA SER A 150 4.44 -3.38 -36.78
C SER A 150 4.98 -4.77 -37.18
N ASP A 151 5.49 -4.90 -38.40
CA ASP A 151 6.18 -6.10 -38.90
C ASP A 151 7.60 -6.30 -38.32
N PHE A 152 7.95 -5.56 -37.27
CA PHE A 152 9.30 -5.53 -36.71
C PHE A 152 9.79 -6.93 -36.31
N PHE A 153 8.91 -7.76 -35.76
CA PHE A 153 9.23 -9.15 -35.37
C PHE A 153 8.96 -10.18 -36.48
N SER A 154 8.28 -9.80 -37.57
CA SER A 154 7.97 -10.66 -38.71
C SER A 154 9.20 -10.90 -39.60
N ASN A 155 10.08 -9.90 -39.72
CA ASN A 155 11.26 -9.98 -40.59
C ASN A 155 12.39 -10.90 -40.10
N TYR A 156 12.38 -11.36 -38.85
CA TYR A 156 13.41 -12.27 -38.32
C TYR A 156 13.07 -13.76 -38.55
N ASN A 157 11.86 -14.07 -39.03
CA ASN A 157 11.35 -15.43 -39.17
C ASN A 157 11.18 -15.88 -40.63
N LYS A 158 11.77 -15.16 -41.60
CA LYS A 158 11.84 -15.64 -42.98
C LYS A 158 12.95 -16.69 -43.09
N PRO A 159 12.64 -17.96 -43.47
CA PRO A 159 13.69 -18.89 -43.84
C PRO A 159 14.44 -18.32 -45.05
N TYR A 160 15.77 -18.30 -44.98
CA TYR A 160 16.63 -17.97 -46.10
C TYR A 160 16.35 -18.96 -47.24
N ASN A 161 15.66 -18.51 -48.29
CA ASN A 161 15.67 -19.13 -49.61
C ASN A 161 16.59 -18.30 -50.51
#